data_AF-A0A7V7FQ69-F1
#
_entry.id   AF-A0A7V7FQ69-F1
#
_cell.length_a   1.000
_cell.length_b   1.000
_cell.length_c   1.000
_cell.angle_alpha   90.00
_cell.angle_beta   90.00
_cell.angle_gamma   90.00
#
_symmetry.space_group_name_H-M   'P 1'
#
loop_
_entity.id
_entity.type
_entity.pdbx_description
1 polymer ?
#
loop_
_entity_poly.entity_id
_entity_poly.type
_entity_poly.pdbx_seq_one_letter_code
_entity_poly.pdbx_strand_id
1 'polypeptide(L)' 'MALNVKRRKFCREYMVDGNGAQAAIRAGYTKRSAYSTACYLLNM' A
#
# COMPACT_ATOMS: atom_id res chain seq x y z
N MET A 1 5.54 -6.67 -17.94
CA MET A 1 4.43 -6.27 -17.05
C MET A 1 4.99 -5.95 -15.67
N ALA A 2 5.39 -4.69 -15.45
CA ALA A 2 6.06 -4.28 -14.22
C ALA A 2 5.09 -4.36 -13.04
N LEU A 3 5.25 -5.36 -12.17
CA LEU A 3 4.60 -5.37 -10.87
C LEU A 3 5.00 -4.09 -10.12
N ASN A 4 4.03 -3.17 -10.12
CA ASN A 4 4.09 -1.77 -9.70
C ASN A 4 5.06 -1.56 -8.53
N VAL A 5 6.14 -0.78 -8.75
CA VAL A 5 7.10 -0.36 -7.72
C VAL A 5 6.39 0.16 -6.45
N LYS A 6 5.22 0.78 -6.63
CA LYS A 6 4.33 1.25 -5.54
C LYS A 6 3.80 0.12 -4.66
N ARG A 7 3.41 -1.04 -5.23
CA ARG A 7 2.94 -2.21 -4.45
C ARG A 7 4.06 -2.83 -3.62
N ARG A 8 5.28 -2.88 -4.17
CA ARG A 8 6.46 -3.35 -3.43
C ARG A 8 6.81 -2.44 -2.26
N LYS A 9 6.76 -1.11 -2.45
CA LYS A 9 6.90 -0.15 -1.36
C LYS A 9 5.81 -0.33 -0.31
N PHE A 10 4.56 -0.50 -0.72
CA PHE A 10 3.46 -0.78 0.19
C PHE A 10 3.75 -1.99 1.07
N CYS A 11 4.15 -3.13 0.50
CA CYS A 11 4.45 -4.34 1.27
C CYS A 11 5.58 -4.12 2.29
N ARG A 12 6.64 -3.40 1.89
CA ARG A 12 7.76 -3.09 2.78
C ARG A 12 7.34 -2.20 3.96
N GLU A 13 6.56 -1.14 3.70
CA GLU A 13 6.07 -0.24 4.75
C GLU A 13 5.02 -0.92 5.63
N TYR A 14 4.15 -1.75 5.05
CA TYR A 14 3.13 -2.51 5.77
C TYR A 14 3.76 -3.49 6.75
N MET A 15 4.88 -4.10 6.39
CA MET A 15 5.61 -5.03 7.27
C MET A 15 6.27 -4.32 8.48
N VAL A 16 6.53 -3.01 8.38
CA VAL A 16 7.12 -2.23 9.49
C VAL A 16 6.05 -1.79 10.49
N ASP A 17 4.94 -1.24 9.99
CA ASP A 17 3.96 -0.56 10.84
C ASP A 17 2.65 -1.34 11.04
N GLY A 18 2.37 -2.37 10.24
CA GLY A 18 1.08 -3.08 10.22
C GLY A 18 -0.11 -2.24 9.75
N ASN A 19 0.09 -0.95 9.42
CA ASN A 19 -0.96 -0.04 9.01
C ASN A 19 -1.05 0.08 7.49
N GLY A 20 -2.06 -0.59 6.90
CA GLY A 20 -2.28 -0.59 5.46
C GLY A 20 -2.51 0.79 4.87
N ALA A 21 -3.33 1.64 5.49
CA ALA A 21 -3.59 2.98 4.96
C ALA A 21 -2.33 3.86 4.96
N GLN A 22 -1.53 3.77 6.02
CA GLN A 22 -0.30 4.54 6.17
C GLN A 22 0.80 4.04 5.24
N ALA A 23 0.94 2.72 5.10
CA ALA A 23 1.83 2.09 4.12
C ALA A 23 1.47 2.48 2.69
N ALA A 24 0.18 2.59 2.35
CA ALA A 24 -0.25 3.05 1.04
C ALA A 24 0.10 4.52 0.80
N ILE A 25 -0.07 5.40 1.81
CA ILE A 25 0.33 6.80 1.70
C ILE A 25 1.84 6.93 1.47
N ARG A 26 2.66 6.21 2.25
CA ARG A 26 4.13 6.20 2.11
C ARG A 26 4.61 5.58 0.79
N ALA A 27 3.87 4.60 0.28
CA ALA A 27 4.10 4.04 -1.05
C ALA A 27 3.75 4.99 -2.21
N GLY A 28 3.12 6.13 -1.93
CA GLY A 28 2.77 7.17 -2.90
C GLY A 28 1.35 7.07 -3.44
N TYR A 29 0.42 6.46 -2.70
CA TYR A 29 -1.02 6.52 -2.97
C TYR A 29 -1.65 7.72 -2.26
N THR A 30 -2.71 8.27 -2.85
CA THR A 30 -3.43 9.40 -2.24
C THR A 30 -4.15 8.97 -0.97
N LYS A 31 -4.26 9.85 0.04
CA LYS A 31 -5.00 9.56 1.28
C LYS A 31 -6.42 9.07 1.03
N ARG A 32 -7.11 9.63 0.02
CA ARG A 32 -8.47 9.23 -0.37
C ARG A 32 -8.56 7.78 -0.85
N SER A 33 -7.55 7.31 -1.58
CA SER A 33 -7.51 5.94 -2.11
C SER A 33 -6.73 4.96 -1.23
N ALA A 34 -5.97 5.45 -0.24
CA ALA A 34 -5.07 4.65 0.56
C ALA A 34 -5.77 3.50 1.30
N TYR A 35 -6.93 3.76 1.89
CA TYR A 35 -7.71 2.74 2.59
C TYR A 35 -8.25 1.66 1.65
N SER A 36 -8.90 2.06 0.55
CA SER A 36 -9.43 1.12 -0.46
C SER A 36 -8.31 0.34 -1.16
N THR A 37 -7.17 0.99 -1.43
CA THR A 37 -6.01 0.34 -2.05
C THR A 37 -5.38 -0.66 -1.10
N ALA A 38 -5.24 -0.33 0.18
CA ALA A 38 -4.75 -1.27 1.18
C ALA A 38 -5.66 -2.50 1.30
N CYS A 39 -6.98 -2.30 1.39
CA CYS A 39 -7.96 -3.40 1.41
C CYS A 39 -7.85 -4.29 0.16
N TYR A 40 -7.77 -3.68 -1.02
CA TYR A 40 -7.58 -4.41 -2.28
C TYR A 40 -6.25 -5.19 -2.34
N LEU A 41 -5.17 -4.63 -1.79
CA LEU A 41 -3.85 -5.27 -1.78
C LEU A 41 -3.70 -6.37 -0.70
N LEU A 42 -4.51 -6.32 0.36
CA LEU A 42 -4.52 -7.31 1.44
C LEU A 42 -5.47 -8.47 1.18
N ASN A 43 -6.52 -8.26 0.37
CA ASN A 43 -7.51 -9.27 0.02
C ASN A 43 -7.17 -10.03 -1.29
N MET A 44 -5.99 -9.80 -1.85
CA MET A 44 -5.50 -10.43 -3.09
C MET A 44 -4.43 -11.46 -2.76
#